data_AF-A0A1E5V6B3-F1
#
_entry.id   AF-A0A1E5V6B3-F1
#
_cell.length_a   1.000
_cell.length_b   1.000
_cell.length_c   1.000
_cell.angle_alpha   90.00
_cell.angle_beta   90.00
_cell.angle_gamma   90.00
#
_symmetry.space_group_name_H-M   'P 1'
#
loop_
_entity.id
_entity.type
_entity.pdbx_description
1 polymer ?
#
loop_
_entity_poly.entity_id
_entity_poly.type
_entity_poly.pdbx_seq_one_letter_code
_entity_poly.pdbx_strand_id
1 'polypeptide(L)'
;MALLLALPWLVVPGSTLALEWLSLREGGTNTVLQWHIATCLCEMQHESLKKPACAAAYDISVTLSRYCRYLVAFLPELLPDHDMDTGAIFCEVLQEANVLLAGVASTPERFHVLKSGRVQKKMGTILTSGVTLGELLIEKISEPTQRWMVLKNIWELVVISVAPSGDAKHHVERLARGGEFITHLWALLSHAGVLDQQA
;
A
#
# COMPACT_ATOMS: atom_id res chain seq x y z
N MET A 1 -11.92 9.17 15.28
CA MET A 1 -12.54 9.95 14.18
C MET A 1 -12.16 11.44 14.16
N ALA A 2 -11.59 12.01 15.24
CA ALA A 2 -11.26 13.44 15.32
C ALA A 2 -9.87 13.84 14.79
N LEU A 3 -8.93 12.90 14.60
CA LEU A 3 -7.55 13.24 14.18
C LEU A 3 -7.38 13.45 12.66
N LEU A 4 -8.31 12.99 11.83
CA LEU A 4 -8.20 13.07 10.36
C LEU A 4 -8.91 14.28 9.74
N LEU A 5 -9.73 15.00 10.52
CA LEU A 5 -10.34 16.27 10.08
C LEU A 5 -9.38 17.47 10.16
N ALA A 6 -8.17 17.25 10.68
CA ALA A 6 -7.15 18.29 10.88
C ALA A 6 -6.05 18.30 9.81
N LEU A 7 -6.26 17.68 8.64
CA LEU A 7 -5.29 17.68 7.53
C LEU A 7 -5.87 18.47 6.32
N PRO A 8 -5.68 19.81 6.27
CA PRO A 8 -6.18 20.69 5.21
C PRO A 8 -5.71 20.33 3.78
N TRP A 9 -4.65 19.52 3.64
CA TRP A 9 -4.14 19.06 2.35
C TRP A 9 -4.84 17.79 1.82
N LEU A 10 -5.72 17.17 2.62
CA LEU A 10 -6.54 16.02 2.21
C LEU A 10 -7.67 16.42 1.23
N VAL A 11 -7.90 17.74 1.08
CA VAL A 11 -8.80 18.27 0.06
C VAL A 11 -7.98 18.58 -1.19
N VAL A 12 -7.75 17.58 -2.03
CA VAL A 12 -7.60 17.84 -3.47
C VAL A 12 -9.02 18.01 -4.00
N PRO A 13 -9.49 19.25 -4.30
CA PRO A 13 -10.87 19.45 -4.71
C PRO A 13 -11.10 18.72 -6.05
N GLY A 14 -12.03 17.76 -6.06
CA GLY A 14 -12.53 17.12 -7.28
C GLY A 14 -11.87 15.82 -7.73
N SER A 15 -11.09 15.12 -6.89
CA SER A 15 -10.50 13.83 -7.30
C SER A 15 -11.36 12.64 -6.87
N THR A 16 -11.68 11.77 -7.83
CA THR A 16 -12.19 10.39 -7.65
C THR A 16 -11.39 9.59 -6.61
N LEU A 17 -10.14 9.98 -6.37
CA LEU A 17 -9.31 9.43 -5.32
C LEU A 17 -10.05 9.46 -3.99
N ALA A 18 -10.78 10.53 -3.60
CA ALA A 18 -11.46 10.64 -2.29
C ALA A 18 -12.42 9.48 -1.99
N LEU A 19 -12.98 8.85 -3.03
CA LEU A 19 -13.84 7.67 -2.91
C LEU A 19 -13.02 6.37 -2.83
N GLU A 20 -11.90 6.26 -3.54
CA GLU A 20 -10.90 5.19 -3.33
C GLU A 20 -10.21 5.29 -1.95
N TRP A 21 -10.10 6.50 -1.40
CA TRP A 21 -9.65 6.76 -0.02
C TRP A 21 -10.67 6.26 1.01
N LEU A 22 -11.98 6.30 0.70
CA LEU A 22 -13.02 5.76 1.58
C LEU A 22 -13.07 4.22 1.54
N SER A 23 -12.72 3.57 0.42
CA SER A 23 -12.56 2.10 0.39
C SER A 23 -11.28 1.63 1.10
N LEU A 24 -10.29 2.52 1.26
CA LEU A 24 -9.10 2.32 2.08
C LEU A 24 -9.43 2.05 3.56
N ARG A 25 -10.63 2.46 4.01
CA ARG A 25 -11.15 2.24 5.37
C ARG A 25 -11.42 0.77 5.68
N GLU A 26 -11.48 -0.10 4.66
CA GLU A 26 -11.60 -1.54 4.84
C GLU A 26 -10.26 -2.23 5.09
N GLY A 27 -9.10 -1.54 4.97
CA GLY A 27 -7.80 -2.03 5.48
C GLY A 27 -7.30 -3.39 4.98
N GLY A 28 -8.01 -4.04 4.06
CA GLY A 28 -7.79 -5.43 3.71
C GLY A 28 -6.55 -5.66 2.84
N THR A 29 -6.10 -6.91 2.84
CA THR A 29 -4.99 -7.43 2.03
C THR A 29 -5.04 -6.94 0.57
N ASN A 30 -6.22 -6.90 -0.04
CA ASN A 30 -6.41 -6.43 -1.42
C ASN A 30 -5.95 -4.98 -1.61
N THR A 31 -6.35 -4.09 -0.71
CA THR A 31 -6.02 -2.67 -0.75
C THR A 31 -4.52 -2.46 -0.61
N VAL A 32 -3.90 -3.13 0.37
CA VAL A 32 -2.44 -3.06 0.57
C VAL A 32 -1.70 -3.49 -0.70
N LEU A 33 -2.12 -4.58 -1.32
CA LEU A 33 -1.48 -5.09 -2.54
C LEU A 33 -1.71 -4.18 -3.76
N GLN A 34 -2.92 -3.62 -3.94
CA GLN A 34 -3.21 -2.67 -5.02
C GLN A 34 -2.31 -1.43 -4.92
N TRP A 35 -2.23 -0.81 -3.74
CA TRP A 35 -1.37 0.35 -3.50
C TRP A 35 0.11 0.01 -3.63
N HIS A 36 0.53 -1.19 -3.21
CA HIS A 36 1.91 -1.66 -3.39
C HIS A 36 2.28 -1.74 -4.88
N ILE A 37 1.42 -2.36 -5.69
CA ILE A 37 1.62 -2.49 -7.13
C ILE A 37 1.62 -1.10 -7.80
N ALA A 38 0.72 -0.20 -7.41
CA ALA A 38 0.69 1.18 -7.89
C ALA A 38 2.00 1.94 -7.56
N THR A 39 2.52 1.74 -6.34
CA THR A 39 3.79 2.33 -5.89
C THR A 39 4.96 1.78 -6.70
N CYS A 40 5.02 0.47 -6.94
CA CYS A 40 6.01 -0.15 -7.81
C CYS A 40 5.95 0.43 -9.23
N LEU A 41 4.76 0.64 -9.79
CA LEU A 41 4.63 1.22 -11.13
C LEU A 41 5.16 2.67 -11.18
N CYS A 42 4.92 3.45 -10.13
CA CYS A 42 5.49 4.80 -9.97
C CYS A 42 7.02 4.76 -9.82
N GLU A 43 7.56 3.80 -9.07
CA GLU A 43 9.00 3.58 -8.90
C GLU A 43 9.68 3.26 -10.24
N MET A 44 9.14 2.31 -11.01
CA MET A 44 9.65 1.96 -12.35
C MET A 44 9.65 3.16 -13.31
N GLN A 45 8.61 4.00 -13.26
CA GLN A 45 8.57 5.22 -14.06
C GLN A 45 9.61 6.26 -13.58
N HIS A 46 9.77 6.41 -12.27
CA HIS A 46 10.73 7.34 -11.68
C HIS A 46 12.17 6.99 -12.09
N GLU A 47 12.54 5.70 -11.98
CA GLU A 47 13.86 5.19 -12.40
C GLU A 47 14.14 5.41 -13.88
N SER A 48 13.14 5.16 -14.74
CA SER A 48 13.30 5.34 -16.19
C SER A 48 13.45 6.80 -16.63
N LEU A 49 12.83 7.74 -15.89
CA LEU A 49 12.85 9.17 -16.21
C LEU A 49 14.01 9.94 -15.56
N LYS A 50 14.73 9.35 -14.60
CA LYS A 50 15.83 9.99 -13.83
C LYS A 50 15.46 11.38 -13.28
N LYS A 51 14.19 11.60 -12.95
CA LYS A 51 13.71 12.91 -12.46
C LYS A 51 14.08 13.09 -10.98
N PRO A 52 14.40 14.32 -10.53
CA PRO A 52 14.52 14.57 -9.10
C PRO A 52 13.15 14.40 -8.42
N ALA A 53 13.13 13.65 -7.32
CA ALA A 53 12.00 13.60 -6.39
C ALA A 53 12.43 14.19 -5.04
N CYS A 54 11.46 14.50 -4.19
CA CYS A 54 11.73 14.61 -2.75
C CYS A 54 12.21 13.24 -2.26
N ALA A 55 13.52 13.11 -2.02
CA ALA A 55 14.15 11.85 -1.61
C ALA A 55 13.45 11.25 -0.39
N ALA A 56 13.11 12.08 0.61
CA ALA A 56 12.42 11.61 1.81
C ALA A 56 11.02 11.04 1.52
N ALA A 57 10.21 11.69 0.67
CA ALA A 57 8.87 11.20 0.36
C ALA A 57 8.91 9.90 -0.45
N TYR A 58 9.87 9.80 -1.38
CA TYR A 58 10.16 8.57 -2.11
C TYR A 58 10.54 7.43 -1.16
N ASP A 59 11.55 7.66 -0.31
CA ASP A 59 12.10 6.66 0.60
C ASP A 59 11.04 6.13 1.57
N ILE A 60 10.26 7.04 2.17
CA ILE A 60 9.17 6.66 3.08
C ILE A 60 8.11 5.84 2.34
N SER A 61 7.65 6.31 1.18
CA SER A 61 6.62 5.61 0.39
C SER A 61 7.05 4.19 0.06
N VAL A 62 8.24 4.04 -0.50
CA VAL A 62 8.77 2.75 -0.96
C VAL A 62 9.03 1.82 0.23
N THR A 63 9.60 2.35 1.32
CA THR A 63 9.88 1.57 2.54
C THR A 63 8.61 1.04 3.17
N LEU A 64 7.63 1.91 3.43
CA LEU A 64 6.36 1.51 4.03
C LEU A 64 5.58 0.57 3.11
N SER A 65 5.59 0.82 1.80
CA SER A 65 4.96 -0.07 0.83
C SER A 65 5.50 -1.50 0.89
N ARG A 66 6.84 -1.64 0.91
CA ARG A 66 7.51 -2.94 1.01
C ARG A 66 7.27 -3.60 2.37
N TYR A 67 7.26 -2.81 3.44
CA TYR A 67 6.94 -3.30 4.79
C TYR A 67 5.51 -3.84 4.88
N CYS A 68 4.51 -3.13 4.37
CA CYS A 68 3.13 -3.60 4.37
C CYS A 68 2.96 -4.86 3.50
N ARG A 69 3.64 -4.96 2.34
CA ARG A 69 3.71 -6.23 1.59
C ARG A 69 4.35 -7.35 2.41
N TYR A 70 5.42 -7.07 3.14
CA TYR A 70 6.06 -8.05 4.02
C TYR A 70 5.08 -8.55 5.09
N LEU A 71 4.31 -7.66 5.72
CA LEU A 71 3.27 -8.06 6.66
C LEU A 71 2.25 -9.00 6.01
N VAL A 72 1.74 -8.65 4.83
CA VAL A 72 0.80 -9.51 4.07
C VAL A 72 1.37 -10.89 3.80
N ALA A 73 2.66 -10.98 3.44
CA ALA A 73 3.28 -12.23 3.02
C ALA A 73 3.73 -13.12 4.20
N PHE A 74 4.11 -12.52 5.33
CA PHE A 74 4.84 -13.23 6.40
C PHE A 74 4.26 -13.09 7.79
N LEU A 75 3.50 -12.02 8.05
CA LEU A 75 2.87 -11.75 9.34
C LEU A 75 1.39 -11.35 9.17
N PRO A 76 0.59 -12.13 8.41
CA PRO A 76 -0.81 -11.79 8.19
C PRO A 76 -1.59 -11.69 9.50
N GLU A 77 -1.18 -12.40 10.55
CA GLU A 77 -1.80 -12.36 11.89
C GLU A 77 -1.80 -10.96 12.55
N LEU A 78 -0.98 -10.03 12.04
CA LEU A 78 -0.91 -8.63 12.50
C LEU A 78 -1.75 -7.66 11.66
N LEU A 79 -2.53 -8.16 10.69
CA LEU A 79 -3.37 -7.35 9.80
C LEU A 79 -4.86 -7.46 10.15
N PRO A 80 -5.72 -6.52 9.69
CA PRO A 80 -7.17 -6.68 9.80
C PRO A 80 -7.60 -7.86 8.93
N ASP A 81 -8.66 -8.56 9.36
CA ASP A 81 -9.25 -9.66 8.59
C ASP A 81 -8.22 -10.72 8.16
N HIS A 82 -7.34 -11.11 9.09
CA HIS A 82 -6.33 -12.16 8.92
C HIS A 82 -6.97 -13.56 8.83
N ASP A 83 -7.81 -13.76 7.84
CA ASP A 83 -8.35 -15.06 7.50
C ASP A 83 -7.32 -15.92 6.74
N MET A 84 -7.71 -17.16 6.47
CA MET A 84 -6.88 -18.11 5.72
C MET A 84 -6.56 -17.64 4.29
N ASP A 85 -7.25 -16.63 3.78
CA ASP A 85 -7.20 -16.24 2.37
C ASP A 85 -6.11 -15.19 2.10
N THR A 86 -5.64 -14.43 3.10
CA THR A 86 -4.60 -13.40 2.90
C THR A 86 -3.34 -13.93 2.21
N GLY A 87 -2.85 -15.11 2.64
CA GLY A 87 -1.70 -15.76 2.00
C GLY A 87 -1.98 -16.27 0.59
N ALA A 88 -3.19 -16.78 0.35
CA ALA A 88 -3.62 -17.25 -0.97
C ALA A 88 -3.74 -16.08 -1.95
N ILE A 89 -4.36 -14.97 -1.54
CA ILE A 89 -4.48 -13.72 -2.31
C ILE A 89 -3.09 -13.20 -2.71
N PHE A 90 -2.14 -13.18 -1.77
CA PHE A 90 -0.77 -12.77 -2.07
C PHE A 90 -0.11 -13.68 -3.13
N CYS A 91 -0.27 -15.00 -2.98
CA CYS A 91 0.26 -15.97 -3.93
C CYS A 91 -0.36 -15.83 -5.32
N GLU A 92 -1.66 -15.58 -5.42
CA GLU A 92 -2.36 -15.35 -6.69
C GLU A 92 -1.79 -14.13 -7.41
N VAL A 93 -1.63 -13.00 -6.71
CA VAL A 93 -1.02 -11.79 -7.27
C VAL A 93 0.41 -12.04 -7.72
N LEU A 94 1.20 -12.74 -6.92
CA LEU A 94 2.58 -13.07 -7.24
C LEU A 94 2.68 -13.99 -8.47
N GLN A 95 1.83 -15.01 -8.55
CA GLN A 95 1.76 -15.91 -9.70
C GLN A 95 1.35 -15.16 -10.96
N GLU A 96 0.33 -14.30 -10.87
CA GLU A 96 -0.14 -13.50 -11.99
C GLU A 96 0.96 -12.59 -12.54
N ALA A 97 1.70 -11.92 -11.64
CA ALA A 97 2.82 -11.04 -11.97
C ALA A 97 4.00 -11.83 -12.56
N ASN A 98 4.35 -12.99 -11.99
CA ASN A 98 5.44 -13.83 -12.50
C ASN A 98 5.16 -14.37 -13.90
N VAL A 99 3.93 -14.80 -14.17
CA VAL A 99 3.53 -15.23 -15.52
C VAL A 99 3.64 -14.07 -16.51
N LEU A 100 3.20 -12.87 -16.11
CA LEU A 100 3.21 -11.71 -16.98
C LEU A 100 4.63 -11.18 -17.26
N LEU A 101 5.52 -11.27 -16.27
CA LEU A 101 6.89 -10.77 -16.34
C LEU A 101 7.92 -11.86 -16.69
N ALA A 102 7.47 -13.06 -17.07
CA ALA A 102 8.34 -14.17 -17.43
C ALA A 102 9.28 -13.77 -18.59
N GLY A 103 10.59 -13.88 -18.36
CA GLY A 103 11.61 -13.52 -19.34
C GLY A 103 11.89 -12.02 -19.48
N VAL A 104 11.24 -11.15 -18.68
CA VAL A 104 11.42 -9.69 -18.73
C VAL A 104 12.45 -9.24 -17.69
N ALA A 105 13.63 -8.84 -18.16
CA ALA A 105 14.77 -8.53 -17.29
C ALA A 105 14.84 -7.05 -16.88
N SER A 106 14.55 -6.11 -17.79
CA SER A 106 14.78 -4.69 -17.54
C SER A 106 13.57 -3.98 -16.91
N THR A 107 13.81 -3.03 -16.00
CA THR A 107 12.74 -2.23 -15.36
C THR A 107 11.85 -1.49 -16.37
N PRO A 108 12.39 -0.83 -17.42
CA PRO A 108 11.56 -0.18 -18.44
C PRO A 108 10.66 -1.15 -19.19
N GLU A 109 11.16 -2.34 -19.56
CA GLU A 109 10.33 -3.37 -20.20
C GLU A 109 9.23 -3.87 -19.25
N ARG A 110 9.55 -4.11 -17.97
CA ARG A 110 8.53 -4.50 -16.97
C ARG A 110 7.41 -3.48 -16.87
N PHE A 111 7.74 -2.18 -16.84
CA PHE A 111 6.74 -1.11 -16.86
C PHE A 111 5.83 -1.23 -18.09
N HIS A 112 6.40 -1.36 -19.29
CA HIS A 112 5.62 -1.49 -20.52
C HIS A 112 4.76 -2.77 -20.56
N VAL A 113 5.29 -3.90 -20.11
CA VAL A 113 4.58 -5.19 -20.06
C VAL A 113 3.44 -5.15 -19.05
N LEU A 114 3.62 -4.55 -17.88
CA LEU A 114 2.53 -4.38 -16.91
C LEU A 114 1.41 -3.51 -17.48
N LYS A 115 1.74 -2.39 -18.11
CA LYS A 115 0.74 -1.50 -18.72
C LYS A 115 -0.05 -2.19 -19.84
N SER A 116 0.65 -2.87 -20.75
CA SER A 116 0.05 -3.51 -21.95
C SER A 116 -0.61 -4.86 -21.66
N GLY A 117 -0.04 -5.66 -20.75
CA GLY A 117 -0.52 -6.97 -20.36
C GLY A 117 -1.89 -6.95 -19.70
N ARG A 118 -2.26 -5.86 -19.01
CA ARG A 118 -3.62 -5.64 -18.51
C ARG A 118 -4.68 -5.66 -19.62
N VAL A 119 -4.35 -5.14 -20.81
CA VAL A 119 -5.31 -5.09 -21.93
C VAL A 119 -5.63 -6.50 -22.44
N GLN A 120 -4.74 -7.47 -22.19
CA GLN A 120 -4.84 -8.84 -22.69
C GLN A 120 -5.37 -9.83 -21.63
N LYS A 121 -5.30 -9.49 -20.33
CA LYS A 121 -5.74 -10.35 -19.21
C LYS A 121 -7.13 -9.96 -18.69
N LYS A 122 -7.69 -10.84 -17.85
CA LYS A 122 -8.95 -10.62 -17.13
C LYS A 122 -8.89 -9.32 -16.30
N MET A 123 -9.67 -8.32 -16.70
CA MET A 123 -9.86 -7.11 -15.89
C MET A 123 -10.48 -7.46 -14.53
N GLY A 124 -10.04 -6.77 -13.47
CA GLY A 124 -10.59 -6.89 -12.12
C GLY A 124 -9.79 -7.77 -11.16
N THR A 125 -8.61 -8.28 -11.55
CA THR A 125 -7.64 -8.85 -10.60
C THR A 125 -6.97 -7.75 -9.76
N ILE A 126 -6.44 -8.11 -8.60
CA ILE A 126 -5.67 -7.16 -7.75
C ILE A 126 -4.48 -6.57 -8.51
N LEU A 127 -3.79 -7.38 -9.33
CA LEU A 127 -2.69 -6.90 -10.17
C LEU A 127 -3.18 -5.85 -11.18
N THR A 128 -4.25 -6.17 -11.93
CA THR A 128 -4.78 -5.24 -12.96
C THR A 128 -5.35 -3.96 -12.34
N SER A 129 -5.99 -4.05 -11.16
CA SER A 129 -6.46 -2.89 -10.39
C SER A 129 -5.30 -2.03 -9.88
N GLY A 130 -4.27 -2.64 -9.28
CA GLY A 130 -3.10 -1.91 -8.77
C GLY A 130 -2.30 -1.22 -9.89
N VAL A 131 -2.13 -1.88 -11.04
CA VAL A 131 -1.49 -1.24 -12.21
C VAL A 131 -2.36 -0.10 -12.74
N THR A 132 -3.69 -0.25 -12.78
CA THR A 132 -4.62 0.83 -13.19
C THR A 132 -4.53 2.04 -12.25
N LEU A 133 -4.47 1.81 -10.94
CA LEU A 133 -4.26 2.86 -9.95
C LEU A 133 -2.92 3.57 -10.15
N GLY A 134 -1.85 2.82 -10.38
CA GLY A 134 -0.53 3.39 -10.67
C GLY A 134 -0.54 4.28 -11.92
N GLU A 135 -1.24 3.88 -12.98
CA GLU A 135 -1.39 4.69 -14.18
C GLU A 135 -2.16 5.98 -13.91
N LEU A 136 -3.28 5.89 -13.17
CA LEU A 136 -4.05 7.06 -12.77
C LEU A 136 -3.19 8.06 -11.98
N LEU A 137 -2.38 7.59 -11.04
CA LEU A 137 -1.44 8.45 -10.30
C LEU A 137 -0.42 9.12 -11.23
N ILE A 138 0.12 8.36 -12.18
CA ILE A 138 1.10 8.85 -13.15
C ILE A 138 0.51 9.92 -14.07
N GLU A 139 -0.71 9.70 -14.56
CA GLU A 139 -1.40 10.56 -15.52
C GLU A 139 -2.00 11.81 -14.87
N LYS A 140 -2.58 11.66 -13.68
CA LYS A 140 -3.24 12.76 -12.96
C LYS A 140 -2.28 13.61 -12.15
N ILE A 141 -1.12 13.08 -11.75
CA ILE A 141 -0.10 13.80 -10.99
C ILE A 141 1.20 13.75 -11.78
N SER A 142 1.37 14.71 -12.69
CA SER A 142 2.52 14.76 -13.62
C SER A 142 3.84 15.12 -12.94
N GLU A 143 3.78 15.87 -11.83
CA GLU A 143 4.94 16.30 -11.06
C GLU A 143 5.37 15.19 -10.07
N PRO A 144 6.59 14.63 -10.20
CA PRO A 144 7.03 13.50 -9.38
C PRO A 144 7.03 13.76 -7.88
N THR A 145 7.41 14.95 -7.44
CA THR A 145 7.51 15.30 -6.02
C THR A 145 6.14 15.23 -5.34
N GLN A 146 5.12 15.82 -5.95
CA GLN A 146 3.74 15.80 -5.50
C GLN A 146 3.20 14.38 -5.49
N ARG A 147 3.53 13.57 -6.51
CA ARG A 147 3.11 12.17 -6.56
C ARG A 147 3.68 11.37 -5.40
N TRP A 148 4.98 11.53 -5.11
CA TRP A 148 5.61 10.87 -3.97
C TRP A 148 5.11 11.40 -2.62
N MET A 149 4.76 12.68 -2.52
CA MET A 149 4.10 13.22 -1.32
C MET A 149 2.73 12.59 -1.08
N VAL A 150 1.93 12.38 -2.14
CA VAL A 150 0.65 11.68 -2.03
C VAL A 150 0.86 10.22 -1.59
N LEU A 151 1.78 9.50 -2.22
CA LEU A 151 2.10 8.12 -1.86
C LEU A 151 2.61 8.00 -0.42
N LYS A 152 3.46 8.93 0.03
CA LYS A 152 3.95 8.99 1.41
C LYS A 152 2.79 9.07 2.38
N ASN A 153 1.90 10.03 2.15
CA ASN A 153 0.74 10.27 3.01
C ASN A 153 -0.20 9.05 3.03
N ILE A 154 -0.37 8.38 1.90
CA ILE A 154 -1.16 7.14 1.80
C ILE A 154 -0.54 6.05 2.65
N TRP A 155 0.75 5.80 2.50
CA TRP A 155 1.42 4.73 3.25
C TRP A 155 1.49 5.01 4.75
N GLU A 156 1.69 6.26 5.16
CA GLU A 156 1.58 6.66 6.57
C GLU A 156 0.19 6.35 7.12
N LEU A 157 -0.86 6.64 6.34
CA LEU A 157 -2.24 6.34 6.73
C LEU A 157 -2.53 4.84 6.74
N VAL A 158 -2.05 4.06 5.77
CA VAL A 158 -2.18 2.59 5.74
C VAL A 158 -1.55 1.97 7.00
N VAL A 159 -0.35 2.41 7.37
CA VAL A 159 0.33 1.92 8.56
C VAL A 159 -0.46 2.28 9.82
N ILE A 160 -0.95 3.53 9.93
CA ILE A 160 -1.76 3.97 11.07
C ILE A 160 -3.10 3.23 11.11
N SER A 161 -3.69 2.86 9.96
CA SER A 161 -4.96 2.13 9.93
C SER A 161 -4.81 0.64 10.24
N VAL A 162 -3.69 0.04 9.84
CA VAL A 162 -3.38 -1.37 10.07
C VAL A 162 -2.79 -1.61 11.47
N ALA A 163 -2.09 -0.64 12.05
CA ALA A 163 -1.55 -0.79 13.41
C ALA A 163 -2.57 -1.17 14.49
N PRO A 164 -3.74 -0.52 14.61
CA PRO A 164 -4.76 -0.87 15.59
C PRO A 164 -5.48 -2.20 15.30
N SER A 165 -5.23 -2.79 14.13
CA SER A 165 -5.96 -3.95 13.64
C SER A 165 -5.24 -5.27 13.95
N GLY A 166 -5.94 -6.39 13.78
CA GLY A 166 -5.43 -7.71 14.15
C GLY A 166 -5.80 -8.12 15.57
N ASP A 167 -5.48 -9.36 15.93
CA ASP A 167 -5.74 -9.87 17.27
C ASP A 167 -4.71 -9.31 18.26
N ALA A 168 -5.19 -8.62 19.31
CA ALA A 168 -4.34 -8.11 20.40
C ALA A 168 -3.42 -9.20 20.97
N LYS A 169 -3.85 -10.46 20.96
CA LYS A 169 -3.03 -11.62 21.35
C LYS A 169 -1.76 -11.73 20.49
N HIS A 170 -1.88 -11.67 19.16
CA HIS A 170 -0.73 -11.77 18.26
C HIS A 170 0.23 -10.59 18.45
N HIS A 171 -0.29 -9.37 18.66
CA HIS A 171 0.53 -8.20 18.97
C HIS A 171 1.34 -8.37 20.27
N VAL A 172 0.69 -8.83 21.35
CA VAL A 172 1.33 -9.07 22.65
C VAL A 172 2.37 -10.19 22.57
N GLU A 173 2.04 -11.30 21.91
CA GLU A 173 2.98 -12.43 21.74
C GLU A 173 4.23 -12.04 20.96
N ARG A 174 4.09 -11.19 19.93
CA ARG A 174 5.23 -10.65 19.17
C ARG A 174 6.05 -9.66 19.99
N LEU A 175 5.41 -8.73 20.72
CA LEU A 175 6.10 -7.79 21.60
C LEU A 175 6.96 -8.49 22.65
N ALA A 176 6.46 -9.58 23.23
CA ALA A 176 7.20 -10.39 24.21
C ALA A 176 8.50 -11.01 23.64
N ARG A 177 8.66 -11.02 22.31
CA ARG A 177 9.83 -11.56 21.59
C ARG A 177 10.67 -10.48 20.91
N GLY A 178 10.50 -9.22 21.29
CA GLY A 178 11.23 -8.07 20.73
C GLY A 178 10.38 -7.19 19.80
N GLY A 179 9.20 -7.65 19.39
CA GLY A 179 8.22 -6.89 18.61
C GLY A 179 8.60 -6.63 17.15
N GLU A 180 7.62 -6.09 16.43
CA GLU A 180 7.73 -5.55 15.06
C GLU A 180 7.41 -4.05 15.10
N PHE A 181 7.73 -3.31 14.04
CA PHE A 181 7.38 -1.88 13.98
C PHE A 181 5.88 -1.65 14.22
N ILE A 182 5.03 -2.49 13.62
CA ILE A 182 3.56 -2.37 13.73
C ILE A 182 3.05 -2.70 15.14
N THR A 183 3.71 -3.61 15.87
CA THR A 183 3.28 -3.99 17.22
C THR A 183 3.63 -2.91 18.24
N HIS A 184 4.75 -2.20 18.05
CA HIS A 184 5.10 -1.05 18.87
C HIS A 184 4.14 0.11 18.61
N LEU A 185 3.79 0.35 17.35
CA LEU A 185 2.79 1.37 17.00
C LEU A 185 1.42 1.03 17.58
N TRP A 186 0.98 -0.24 17.50
CA TRP A 186 -0.21 -0.73 18.19
C TRP A 186 -0.19 -0.41 19.68
N ALA A 187 0.89 -0.77 20.40
CA ALA A 187 1.00 -0.53 21.85
C ALA A 187 0.92 0.96 22.21
N LEU A 188 1.55 1.84 21.43
CA LEU A 188 1.47 3.28 21.60
C LEU A 188 0.05 3.81 21.38
N LEU A 189 -0.65 3.34 20.35
CA LEU A 189 -2.04 3.72 20.05
C LEU A 189 -3.00 3.23 21.14
N SER A 190 -2.81 2.00 21.64
CA SER A 190 -3.54 1.45 22.78
C SER A 190 -3.36 2.31 24.02
N HIS A 191 -2.11 2.62 24.39
CA HIS A 191 -1.81 3.44 25.57
C HIS A 191 -2.35 4.88 25.44
N ALA A 192 -2.39 5.42 24.23
CA ALA A 192 -2.96 6.74 23.96
C ALA A 192 -4.50 6.76 24.00
N GLY A 193 -5.18 5.63 24.26
CA GLY A 193 -6.64 5.53 24.30
C GLY A 193 -7.30 5.67 22.92
N VAL A 194 -6.54 5.51 21.83
CA VAL A 194 -7.07 5.62 20.46
C VAL A 194 -7.94 4.41 20.12
N LEU A 195 -7.64 3.24 20.70
CA LEU A 195 -8.38 2.00 20.45
C LEU A 195 -9.65 1.89 21.30
N ASP A 196 -9.66 2.47 22.49
CA ASP A 196 -10.80 2.42 23.43
C ASP A 196 -12.03 3.22 22.94
N GLN A 197 -11.86 4.07 21.92
CA GLN A 197 -12.95 4.84 21.30
C GLN A 197 -13.70 4.05 20.20
N GLN A 198 -13.35 2.80 19.96
CA GLN A 198 -13.95 1.94 18.92
C GLN A 198 -14.77 0.76 19.48
N ALA A 199 -14.86 0.64 20.82
CA ALA A 199 -15.65 -0.38 21.52
C ALA A 199 -17.08 0.09 21.83
#